data_AF-A0A6A5F030-F1
#
_entry.id   AF-A0A6A5F030-F1
#
_cell.length_a   1.000
_cell.length_b   1.000
_cell.length_c   1.000
_cell.angle_alpha   90.00
_cell.angle_beta   90.00
_cell.angle_gamma   90.00
#
_symmetry.space_group_name_H-M   'P 1'
#
loop_
_entity.id
_entity.type
_entity.pdbx_description
1 polymer ?
#
loop_
_entity_poly.entity_id
_entity_poly.type
_entity_poly.pdbx_seq_one_letter_code
_entity_poly.pdbx_strand_id
1 'polypeptide(L)'
;MEEKEGENGVVAMAAFYQGFDPAAYLQNNYSPQQADLERKDSLDPWTLACLHRAFTEGDVSGEMLVDIGSGPTLYQVMSGCEVFNKVLLTDFLEVNRQELRSWLQDEAGCSLDWTPFLQHVCKLEGRPPSAWTEKAARLRQVIMDIVHVDVHASASGLDVLPAAGADCLMSSYCLEGASPDLAAFTRALGNIGRLLRPVATSCSSELWE
;
A
#
# COMPACT_ATOMS: atom_id res chain seq x y z
N MET A 1 5.81 -6.12 -32.17
CA MET A 1 6.34 -4.75 -32.26
C MET A 1 5.86 -3.98 -31.04
N GLU A 2 4.56 -4.00 -30.75
CA GLU A 2 3.93 -3.47 -29.52
C GLU A 2 4.53 -4.01 -28.21
N GLU A 3 4.83 -5.32 -28.10
CA GLU A 3 5.47 -5.86 -26.87
C GLU A 3 6.85 -5.28 -26.59
N LYS A 4 7.69 -5.09 -27.62
CA LYS A 4 9.01 -4.47 -27.48
C LYS A 4 8.92 -2.97 -27.16
N GLU A 5 7.91 -2.29 -27.67
CA GLU A 5 7.64 -0.88 -27.34
C GLU A 5 7.18 -0.74 -25.89
N GLY A 6 6.34 -1.66 -25.41
CA GLY A 6 5.91 -1.73 -24.01
C GLY A 6 7.06 -2.05 -23.04
N GLU A 7 7.94 -3.00 -23.37
CA GLU A 7 9.15 -3.30 -22.58
C GLU A 7 10.10 -2.09 -22.49
N ASN A 8 10.32 -1.40 -23.62
CA ASN A 8 11.11 -0.17 -23.64
C ASN A 8 10.46 0.94 -22.79
N GLY A 9 9.13 1.02 -22.78
CA GLY A 9 8.37 1.97 -21.95
C GLY A 9 8.56 1.71 -20.44
N VAL A 10 8.52 0.44 -20.02
CA VAL A 10 8.74 0.05 -18.60
C VAL A 10 10.16 0.42 -18.15
N VAL A 11 11.18 0.12 -18.98
CA VAL A 11 12.57 0.50 -18.68
C VAL A 11 12.74 2.01 -18.58
N ALA A 12 12.10 2.77 -19.48
CA ALA A 12 12.14 4.24 -19.44
C ALA A 12 11.48 4.80 -18.17
N MET A 13 10.34 4.25 -17.73
CA MET A 13 9.72 4.65 -16.47
C MET A 13 10.59 4.33 -15.26
N ALA A 14 11.17 3.12 -15.19
CA ALA A 14 12.09 2.75 -14.12
C ALA A 14 13.29 3.71 -14.01
N ALA A 15 13.82 4.17 -15.16
CA ALA A 15 14.88 5.17 -15.22
C ALA A 15 14.40 6.57 -14.79
N PHE A 16 13.20 6.98 -15.20
CA PHE A 16 12.58 8.25 -14.79
C PHE A 16 12.44 8.35 -13.26
N TYR A 17 11.99 7.27 -12.61
CA TYR A 17 11.79 7.22 -11.16
C TYR A 17 13.08 7.20 -10.33
N GLN A 18 14.27 7.02 -10.94
CA GLN A 18 15.54 7.11 -10.19
C GLN A 18 15.81 8.52 -9.64
N GLY A 19 15.19 9.56 -10.21
CA GLY A 19 15.27 10.94 -9.72
C GLY A 19 14.17 11.31 -8.72
N PHE A 20 13.37 10.35 -8.24
CA PHE A 20 12.26 10.63 -7.34
C PHE A 20 12.77 11.12 -5.96
N ASP A 21 12.15 12.18 -5.46
CA ASP A 21 12.41 12.75 -4.14
C ASP A 21 11.19 12.50 -3.23
N PRO A 22 11.31 11.60 -2.23
CA PRO A 22 10.25 11.30 -1.28
C PRO A 22 9.77 12.52 -0.49
N ALA A 23 10.68 13.39 -0.06
CA ALA A 23 10.34 14.55 0.75
C ALA A 23 9.54 15.57 -0.05
N ALA A 24 9.97 15.84 -1.29
CA ALA A 24 9.24 16.71 -2.20
C ALA A 24 7.85 16.13 -2.55
N TYR A 25 7.76 14.81 -2.78
CA TYR A 25 6.48 14.15 -3.03
C TYR A 25 5.54 14.27 -1.82
N LEU A 26 6.02 14.01 -0.61
CA LEU A 26 5.22 14.12 0.61
C LEU A 26 4.77 15.56 0.85
N GLN A 27 5.64 16.54 0.66
CA GLN A 27 5.31 17.96 0.82
C GLN A 27 4.24 18.43 -0.18
N ASN A 28 4.33 17.98 -1.44
CA ASN A 28 3.43 18.41 -2.50
C ASN A 28 2.03 17.78 -2.41
N ASN A 29 1.89 16.61 -1.78
CA ASN A 29 0.64 15.85 -1.79
C ASN A 29 -0.01 15.73 -0.41
N TYR A 30 0.78 15.65 0.67
CA TYR A 30 0.28 15.26 1.99
C TYR A 30 0.65 16.26 3.10
N SER A 31 1.25 17.40 2.77
CA SER A 31 1.50 18.45 3.76
C SER A 31 0.18 19.01 4.30
N PRO A 32 0.14 19.57 5.52
CA PRO A 32 -1.08 20.16 6.08
C PRO A 32 -1.71 21.26 5.22
N GLN A 33 -0.94 21.92 4.34
CA GLN A 33 -1.47 22.91 3.40
C GLN A 33 -2.24 22.27 2.23
N GLN A 34 -1.93 21.03 1.88
CA GLN A 34 -2.52 20.29 0.76
C GLN A 34 -3.61 19.32 1.24
N ALA A 35 -3.30 18.57 2.30
CA ALA A 35 -4.18 17.61 2.95
C ALA A 35 -4.99 18.24 4.08
N ASP A 36 -5.90 19.16 3.73
CA ASP A 36 -6.87 19.66 4.70
C ASP A 36 -7.88 18.56 5.05
N LEU A 37 -7.60 17.86 6.15
CA LEU A 37 -8.38 16.71 6.59
C LEU A 37 -9.77 17.05 7.15
N GLU A 38 -10.07 18.33 7.33
CA GLU A 38 -11.40 18.81 7.77
C GLU A 38 -12.24 19.30 6.58
N ARG A 39 -11.61 19.55 5.42
CA ARG A 39 -12.29 20.00 4.21
C ARG A 39 -12.94 18.82 3.47
N LYS A 40 -14.27 18.80 3.43
CA LYS A 40 -15.06 17.70 2.86
C LYS A 40 -14.90 17.49 1.34
N ASP A 41 -14.40 18.48 0.61
CA ASP A 41 -14.14 18.40 -0.83
C ASP A 41 -12.67 18.00 -1.14
N SER A 42 -11.84 17.78 -0.11
CA SER A 42 -10.48 17.26 -0.30
C SER A 42 -10.50 15.76 -0.59
N LEU A 43 -9.54 15.31 -1.39
CA LEU A 43 -9.40 13.90 -1.76
C LEU A 43 -8.94 13.04 -0.57
N ASP A 44 -8.15 13.57 0.35
CA ASP A 44 -7.54 12.77 1.42
C ASP A 44 -8.56 12.24 2.44
N PRO A 45 -9.48 13.06 3.02
CA PRO A 45 -10.54 12.54 3.89
C PRO A 45 -11.42 11.51 3.20
N TRP A 46 -11.75 11.74 1.92
CA TRP A 46 -12.56 10.81 1.15
C TRP A 46 -11.83 9.49 0.92
N THR A 47 -10.54 9.55 0.59
CA THR A 47 -9.68 8.37 0.40
C THR A 47 -9.56 7.57 1.69
N LEU A 48 -9.23 8.23 2.81
CA LEU A 48 -9.17 7.61 4.13
C LEU A 48 -10.50 6.97 4.53
N ALA A 49 -11.63 7.63 4.29
CA ALA A 49 -12.95 7.08 4.58
C ALA A 49 -13.28 5.87 3.69
N CYS A 50 -12.90 5.87 2.41
CA CYS A 50 -13.08 4.72 1.53
C CYS A 50 -12.24 3.53 1.98
N LEU A 51 -10.98 3.75 2.32
CA LEU A 51 -10.09 2.71 2.83
C LEU A 51 -10.61 2.14 4.15
N HIS A 52 -11.03 3.01 5.07
CA HIS A 52 -11.61 2.58 6.33
C HIS A 52 -12.79 1.63 6.10
N ARG A 53 -13.78 2.04 5.28
CA ARG A 53 -14.93 1.18 4.96
C ARG A 53 -14.52 -0.11 4.25
N ALA A 54 -13.56 -0.05 3.32
CA ALA A 54 -13.09 -1.24 2.61
C ALA A 54 -12.52 -2.30 3.57
N PHE A 55 -11.81 -1.88 4.62
CA PHE A 55 -11.26 -2.79 5.62
C PHE A 55 -12.27 -3.22 6.70
N THR A 56 -13.29 -2.41 7.02
CA THR A 56 -14.17 -2.67 8.18
C THR A 56 -15.57 -3.15 7.82
N GLU A 57 -16.10 -2.76 6.66
CA GLU A 57 -17.47 -3.12 6.24
C GLU A 57 -17.52 -4.27 5.24
N GLY A 58 -16.39 -4.58 4.59
CA GLY A 58 -16.28 -5.69 3.65
C GLY A 58 -15.92 -7.03 4.32
N ASP A 59 -15.98 -8.11 3.54
CA ASP A 59 -15.45 -9.42 3.94
C ASP A 59 -13.91 -9.50 3.84
N VAL A 60 -13.23 -8.36 4.02
CA VAL A 60 -11.76 -8.26 3.97
C VAL A 60 -11.20 -8.57 5.33
N SER A 61 -10.62 -9.77 5.48
CA SER A 61 -9.99 -10.21 6.71
C SER A 61 -8.88 -11.21 6.41
N GLY A 62 -8.03 -11.49 7.39
CA GLY A 62 -6.95 -12.47 7.26
C GLY A 62 -5.78 -12.14 8.17
N GLU A 63 -4.66 -12.79 7.91
CA GLU A 63 -3.45 -12.61 8.70
C GLU A 63 -2.52 -11.59 8.06
N MET A 64 -2.39 -11.60 6.73
CA MET A 64 -1.37 -10.86 5.98
C MET A 64 -1.96 -9.89 4.95
N LEU A 65 -1.66 -8.61 5.13
CA LEU A 65 -1.86 -7.54 4.16
C LEU A 65 -0.52 -7.20 3.51
N VAL A 66 -0.49 -7.08 2.17
CA VAL A 66 0.66 -6.56 1.44
C VAL A 66 0.26 -5.28 0.72
N ASP A 67 0.98 -4.20 1.01
CA ASP A 67 0.82 -2.93 0.31
C ASP A 67 1.83 -2.85 -0.83
N ILE A 68 1.31 -2.79 -2.06
CA ILE A 68 2.06 -2.80 -3.31
C ILE A 68 2.29 -1.38 -3.80
N GLY A 69 3.56 -0.96 -3.80
CA GLY A 69 3.95 0.40 -4.15
C GLY A 69 3.50 1.40 -3.11
N SER A 70 3.87 1.15 -1.86
CA SER A 70 3.63 2.02 -0.70
C SER A 70 4.13 3.44 -0.91
N GLY A 71 5.14 3.63 -1.78
CA GLY A 71 5.88 4.87 -1.85
C GLY A 71 6.47 5.23 -0.48
N PRO A 72 6.60 6.51 -0.17
CA PRO A 72 7.00 6.97 1.16
C PRO A 72 5.79 7.16 2.10
N THR A 73 4.67 6.46 1.87
CA THR A 73 3.38 6.77 2.50
C THR A 73 2.83 5.64 3.38
N LEU A 74 2.00 5.99 4.37
CA LEU A 74 1.43 5.04 5.35
C LEU A 74 -0.10 5.03 5.39
N TYR A 75 -0.76 6.05 4.85
CA TYR A 75 -2.20 6.29 5.05
C TYR A 75 -3.06 5.11 4.58
N GLN A 76 -2.63 4.42 3.52
CA GLN A 76 -3.34 3.32 2.88
C GLN A 76 -3.46 2.08 3.76
N VAL A 77 -2.55 1.87 4.70
CA VAL A 77 -2.58 0.73 5.64
C VAL A 77 -3.05 1.11 7.04
N MET A 78 -3.32 2.40 7.30
CA MET A 78 -3.67 2.86 8.65
C MET A 78 -4.93 2.18 9.17
N SER A 79 -6.02 2.06 8.39
CA SER A 79 -7.21 1.33 8.85
C SER A 79 -6.99 -0.19 8.85
N GLY A 80 -6.28 -0.72 7.85
CA GLY A 80 -6.00 -2.15 7.72
C GLY A 80 -5.20 -2.75 8.88
N CYS A 81 -4.39 -1.95 9.60
CA CYS A 81 -3.59 -2.44 10.72
C CYS A 81 -4.41 -2.94 11.93
N GLU A 82 -5.70 -2.60 12.01
CA GLU A 82 -6.61 -3.14 13.03
C GLU A 82 -7.20 -4.51 12.62
N VAL A 83 -7.14 -4.84 11.34
CA VAL A 83 -7.72 -6.06 10.77
C VAL A 83 -6.67 -7.14 10.59
N PHE A 84 -5.46 -6.77 10.14
CA PHE A 84 -4.36 -7.70 9.84
C PHE A 84 -3.30 -7.65 10.94
N ASN A 85 -2.73 -8.81 11.27
CA ASN A 85 -1.63 -8.91 12.24
C ASN A 85 -0.25 -8.75 11.61
N LYS A 86 -0.17 -8.89 10.28
CA LYS A 86 1.05 -8.72 9.50
C LYS A 86 0.79 -7.81 8.32
N VAL A 87 1.57 -6.74 8.23
CA VAL A 87 1.56 -5.79 7.12
C VAL A 87 2.95 -5.80 6.49
N LEU A 88 3.02 -6.10 5.21
CA LEU A 88 4.24 -5.98 4.41
C LEU A 88 4.13 -4.74 3.54
N LEU A 89 5.05 -3.80 3.71
CA LEU A 89 5.14 -2.61 2.84
C LEU A 89 6.14 -2.90 1.73
N THR A 90 5.84 -2.45 0.52
CA THR A 90 6.71 -2.72 -0.63
C THR A 90 6.82 -1.50 -1.52
N ASP A 91 8.02 -1.26 -2.05
CA ASP A 91 8.21 -0.22 -3.07
C ASP A 91 9.35 -0.58 -4.00
N PHE A 92 9.35 -0.06 -5.22
CA PHE A 92 10.44 -0.25 -6.18
C PHE A 92 11.69 0.56 -5.77
N LEU A 93 11.51 1.78 -5.24
CA LEU A 93 12.61 2.70 -4.95
C LEU A 93 13.15 2.52 -3.54
N GLU A 94 14.48 2.38 -3.42
CA GLU A 94 15.14 2.28 -2.10
C GLU A 94 14.95 3.55 -1.26
N VAL A 95 14.88 4.73 -1.89
CA VAL A 95 14.66 6.00 -1.17
C VAL A 95 13.30 6.07 -0.48
N ASN A 96 12.25 5.49 -1.09
CA ASN A 96 10.93 5.37 -0.47
C ASN A 96 10.95 4.38 0.69
N ARG A 97 11.58 3.21 0.50
CA ARG A 97 11.73 2.20 1.55
C ARG A 97 12.51 2.75 2.74
N GLN A 98 13.53 3.58 2.50
CA GLN A 98 14.29 4.21 3.58
C GLN A 98 13.44 5.21 4.38
N GLU A 99 12.62 6.03 3.72
CA GLU A 99 11.67 6.93 4.41
C GLU A 99 10.70 6.16 5.31
N LEU A 100 10.15 5.04 4.83
CA LEU A 100 9.29 4.15 5.62
C LEU A 100 10.04 3.54 6.82
N ARG A 101 11.29 3.10 6.63
CA ARG A 101 12.11 2.52 7.71
C ARG A 101 12.43 3.56 8.79
N SER A 102 12.76 4.79 8.39
CA SER A 102 13.02 5.88 9.35
C SER A 102 11.77 6.19 10.19
N TRP A 103 10.56 6.14 9.59
CA TRP A 103 9.32 6.26 10.37
C TRP A 103 9.07 5.08 11.31
N LEU A 104 9.37 3.86 10.86
CA LEU A 104 9.20 2.63 11.65
C LEU A 104 10.13 2.60 12.87
N GLN A 105 11.36 3.12 12.72
CA GLN A 105 12.38 3.19 13.77
C GLN A 105 12.22 4.40 14.70
N ASP A 106 11.20 5.24 14.47
CA ASP A 106 10.96 6.48 15.22
C ASP A 106 12.18 7.43 15.19
N GLU A 107 12.89 7.45 14.05
CA GLU A 107 14.07 8.30 13.88
C GLU A 107 13.68 9.78 13.75
N ALA A 108 14.47 10.65 14.39
CA ALA A 108 14.36 12.09 14.18
C ALA A 108 14.77 12.41 12.73
N GLY A 109 13.80 12.82 11.90
CA GLY A 109 14.07 13.18 10.49
C GLY A 109 13.04 12.72 9.47
N CYS A 110 11.91 12.13 9.87
CA CYS A 110 10.81 11.83 8.95
C CYS A 110 10.37 13.09 8.20
N SER A 111 10.20 12.98 6.89
CA SER A 111 9.89 14.10 5.99
C SER A 111 8.47 14.63 6.19
N LEU A 112 7.56 13.83 6.76
CA LEU A 112 6.17 14.20 7.04
C LEU A 112 5.75 13.84 8.47
N ASP A 113 5.03 14.75 9.12
CA ASP A 113 4.27 14.46 10.34
C ASP A 113 2.95 13.75 9.98
N TRP A 114 2.90 12.44 10.25
CA TRP A 114 1.71 11.62 10.02
C TRP A 114 0.63 11.77 11.11
N THR A 115 0.87 12.54 12.17
CA THR A 115 -0.08 12.73 13.28
C THR A 115 -1.47 13.15 12.83
N PRO A 116 -1.66 14.11 11.90
CA PRO A 116 -3.00 14.50 11.45
C PRO A 116 -3.76 13.35 10.77
N PHE A 117 -3.08 12.54 9.96
CA PHE A 117 -3.68 11.38 9.29
C PHE A 117 -4.07 10.31 10.31
N LEU A 118 -3.20 10.01 11.27
CA LEU A 118 -3.48 9.06 12.35
C LEU A 118 -4.67 9.51 13.20
N GLN A 119 -4.73 10.80 13.56
CA GLN A 119 -5.86 11.37 14.28
C GLN A 119 -7.16 11.27 13.50
N HIS A 120 -7.13 11.53 12.19
CA HIS A 120 -8.31 11.43 11.34
C HIS A 120 -8.79 9.98 11.23
N VAL A 121 -7.89 9.01 11.04
CA VAL A 121 -8.26 7.58 11.02
C VAL A 121 -8.83 7.12 12.37
N CYS A 122 -8.28 7.58 13.50
CA CYS A 122 -8.88 7.33 14.81
C CYS A 122 -10.34 7.82 14.88
N LYS A 123 -10.63 9.02 14.35
CA LYS A 123 -12.02 9.53 14.29
C LYS A 123 -12.93 8.62 13.47
N LEU A 124 -12.47 8.14 12.31
CA LEU A 124 -13.22 7.20 11.45
C LEU A 124 -13.54 5.90 12.19
N GLU A 125 -12.63 5.42 13.01
CA GLU A 125 -12.78 4.21 13.82
C GLU A 125 -13.59 4.41 15.12
N GLY A 126 -14.18 5.59 15.32
CA GLY A 126 -14.93 5.91 16.54
C GLY A 126 -14.06 6.10 17.78
N ARG A 127 -12.74 6.30 17.62
CA ARG A 127 -11.78 6.56 18.69
C ARG A 127 -11.53 8.07 18.85
N PRO A 128 -11.17 8.55 20.05
CA PRO A 128 -10.78 9.95 20.21
C PRO A 128 -9.47 10.23 19.45
N PRO A 129 -9.26 11.46 18.91
CA PRO A 129 -8.01 11.83 18.22
C PRO A 129 -6.75 11.58 19.07
N SER A 130 -6.84 11.68 20.40
CA SER A 130 -5.73 11.41 21.32
C SER A 130 -5.19 9.97 21.26
N ALA A 131 -5.96 9.02 20.70
CA ALA A 131 -5.53 7.63 20.51
C ALA A 131 -4.53 7.44 19.36
N TRP A 132 -4.13 8.52 18.67
CA TRP A 132 -3.20 8.46 17.53
C TRP A 132 -1.86 7.78 17.88
N THR A 133 -1.39 7.91 19.13
CA THR A 133 -0.16 7.25 19.59
C THR A 133 -0.31 5.73 19.67
N GLU A 134 -1.45 5.25 20.19
CA GLU A 134 -1.78 3.82 20.23
C GLU A 134 -1.91 3.25 18.81
N LYS A 135 -2.55 4.02 17.91
CA LYS A 135 -2.67 3.67 16.50
C LYS A 135 -1.31 3.60 15.80
N ALA A 136 -0.43 4.58 16.02
CA ALA A 136 0.94 4.55 15.49
C ALA A 136 1.72 3.35 16.02
N ALA A 137 1.62 3.06 17.32
CA ALA A 137 2.26 1.90 17.93
C ALA A 137 1.74 0.58 17.34
N ARG A 138 0.42 0.44 17.16
CA ARG A 138 -0.19 -0.72 16.50
C ARG A 138 0.32 -0.87 15.07
N LEU A 139 0.33 0.20 14.29
CA LEU A 139 0.82 0.17 12.91
C LEU A 139 2.29 -0.27 12.85
N ARG A 140 3.16 0.31 13.67
CA ARG A 140 4.58 -0.11 13.77
C ARG A 140 4.73 -1.57 14.19
N GLN A 141 3.88 -2.05 15.09
CA GLN A 141 3.94 -3.42 15.58
C GLN A 141 3.58 -4.45 14.50
N VAL A 142 2.61 -4.15 13.63
CA VAL A 142 2.18 -5.10 12.59
C VAL A 142 3.00 -5.03 11.31
N ILE A 143 3.70 -3.94 11.07
CA ILE A 143 4.64 -3.83 9.94
C ILE A 143 5.77 -4.83 10.19
N MET A 144 5.82 -5.88 9.38
CA MET A 144 6.78 -6.95 9.56
C MET A 144 8.10 -6.69 8.84
N ASP A 145 8.03 -6.06 7.66
CA ASP A 145 9.19 -5.75 6.83
C ASP A 145 8.82 -4.69 5.77
N ILE A 146 9.86 -4.09 5.18
CA ILE A 146 9.78 -3.11 4.08
C ILE A 146 10.73 -3.56 2.97
N VAL A 147 10.17 -4.11 1.89
CA VAL A 147 10.93 -4.87 0.88
C VAL A 147 10.77 -4.31 -0.53
N HIS A 148 11.71 -4.67 -1.41
CA HIS A 148 11.66 -4.29 -2.82
C HIS A 148 10.55 -5.07 -3.55
N VAL A 149 9.83 -4.40 -4.44
CA VAL A 149 8.95 -5.04 -5.43
C VAL A 149 9.13 -4.40 -6.80
N ASP A 150 9.08 -5.21 -7.85
CA ASP A 150 8.88 -4.76 -9.23
C ASP A 150 7.60 -5.39 -9.76
N VAL A 151 6.58 -4.57 -10.03
CA VAL A 151 5.27 -5.04 -10.50
C VAL A 151 5.32 -5.60 -11.92
N HIS A 152 6.34 -5.24 -12.71
CA HIS A 152 6.53 -5.76 -14.06
C HIS A 152 7.39 -7.03 -14.10
N ALA A 153 8.06 -7.38 -13.00
CA ALA A 153 8.79 -8.63 -12.88
C ALA A 153 7.82 -9.82 -12.77
N SER A 154 8.11 -10.89 -13.53
CA SER A 154 7.31 -12.13 -13.51
C SER A 154 7.44 -12.91 -12.21
N ALA A 155 8.57 -12.78 -11.53
CA ALA A 155 8.77 -13.18 -10.14
C ALA A 155 8.83 -11.91 -9.29
N SER A 156 7.86 -11.72 -8.39
CA SER A 156 7.76 -10.53 -7.54
C SER A 156 8.95 -10.33 -6.59
N GLY A 157 9.76 -11.39 -6.37
CA GLY A 157 10.89 -11.38 -5.44
C GLY A 157 10.48 -11.27 -3.97
N LEU A 158 9.19 -11.44 -3.65
CA LEU A 158 8.69 -11.39 -2.29
C LEU A 158 8.80 -12.75 -1.60
N ASP A 159 10.04 -13.22 -1.41
CA ASP A 159 10.36 -14.49 -0.73
C ASP A 159 9.89 -14.52 0.74
N VAL A 160 9.55 -13.35 1.29
CA VAL A 160 8.99 -13.17 2.64
C VAL A 160 7.53 -13.60 2.75
N LEU A 161 6.82 -13.78 1.63
CA LEU A 161 5.42 -14.21 1.66
C LEU A 161 5.31 -15.69 2.04
N PRO A 162 4.27 -16.08 2.80
CA PRO A 162 3.91 -17.47 2.97
C PRO A 162 3.69 -18.15 1.62
N ALA A 163 3.96 -19.46 1.54
CA ALA A 163 3.68 -20.25 0.34
C ALA A 163 2.22 -20.17 -0.12
N ALA A 164 1.29 -19.89 0.81
CA ALA A 164 -0.12 -19.71 0.53
C ALA A 164 -0.47 -18.32 -0.04
N GLY A 165 0.46 -17.36 -0.10
CA GLY A 165 0.19 -15.97 -0.48
C GLY A 165 -0.42 -15.11 0.63
N ALA A 166 -0.64 -13.84 0.30
CA ALA A 166 -1.27 -12.83 1.15
C ALA A 166 -2.79 -12.98 1.18
N ASP A 167 -3.41 -12.59 2.30
CA ASP A 167 -4.88 -12.59 2.43
C ASP A 167 -5.48 -11.33 1.77
N CYS A 168 -4.73 -10.23 1.71
CA CYS A 168 -5.17 -8.99 1.09
C CYS A 168 -4.01 -8.27 0.40
N LEU A 169 -4.30 -7.64 -0.75
CA LEU A 169 -3.41 -6.68 -1.40
C LEU A 169 -4.04 -5.30 -1.33
N MET A 170 -3.24 -4.31 -0.95
CA MET A 170 -3.52 -2.90 -1.10
C MET A 170 -2.59 -2.32 -2.16
N SER A 171 -3.06 -1.38 -2.97
CA SER A 171 -2.21 -0.61 -3.86
C SER A 171 -2.87 0.73 -4.13
N SER A 172 -2.13 1.82 -3.96
CA SER A 172 -2.61 3.18 -4.18
C SER A 172 -1.60 3.94 -5.03
N TYR A 173 -2.06 4.50 -6.15
CA TYR A 173 -1.23 5.29 -7.08
C TYR A 173 0.04 4.60 -7.63
N CYS A 174 0.09 3.27 -7.61
CA CYS A 174 1.25 2.49 -8.04
C CYS A 174 1.16 2.02 -9.48
N LEU A 175 0.11 1.25 -9.83
CA LEU A 175 0.09 0.50 -11.09
C LEU A 175 0.02 1.40 -12.32
N GLU A 176 -0.80 2.44 -12.27
CA GLU A 176 -0.89 3.46 -13.30
C GLU A 176 0.35 4.36 -13.31
N GLY A 177 0.96 4.57 -12.14
CA GLY A 177 2.21 5.31 -11.99
C GLY A 177 3.43 4.53 -12.50
N ALA A 178 3.36 3.20 -12.57
CA ALA A 178 4.46 2.34 -12.99
C ALA A 178 4.31 1.82 -14.44
N SER A 179 3.16 2.01 -15.08
CA SER A 179 2.84 1.38 -16.37
C SER A 179 2.68 2.41 -17.50
N PRO A 180 3.45 2.31 -18.60
CA PRO A 180 3.40 3.29 -19.68
C PRO A 180 2.14 3.20 -20.55
N ASP A 181 1.47 2.04 -20.51
CA ASP A 181 0.29 1.75 -21.32
C ASP A 181 -0.63 0.73 -20.62
N LEU A 182 -1.82 0.52 -21.18
CA LEU A 182 -2.82 -0.39 -20.63
C LEU A 182 -2.35 -1.86 -20.63
N ALA A 183 -1.52 -2.26 -21.60
CA ALA A 183 -1.03 -3.62 -21.67
C ALA A 183 -0.04 -3.91 -20.53
N ALA A 184 0.86 -2.97 -20.25
CA ALA A 184 1.76 -3.00 -19.11
C ALA A 184 1.01 -2.97 -17.79
N PHE A 185 -0.01 -2.11 -17.66
CA PHE A 185 -0.88 -2.07 -16.48
C PHE A 185 -1.56 -3.41 -16.24
N THR A 186 -2.12 -4.02 -17.29
CA THR A 186 -2.80 -5.32 -17.20
C THR A 186 -1.84 -6.44 -16.80
N ARG A 187 -0.61 -6.43 -17.33
CA ARG A 187 0.45 -7.38 -16.94
C ARG A 187 0.85 -7.19 -15.48
N ALA A 188 1.07 -5.94 -15.04
CA ALA A 188 1.41 -5.62 -13.66
C ALA A 188 0.32 -6.07 -12.68
N LEU A 189 -0.95 -5.80 -12.99
CA LEU A 189 -2.09 -6.28 -12.21
C LEU A 189 -2.11 -7.82 -12.13
N GLY A 190 -1.88 -8.50 -13.25
CA GLY A 190 -1.79 -9.96 -13.30
C GLY A 190 -0.61 -10.52 -12.50
N ASN A 191 0.53 -9.83 -12.48
CA ASN A 191 1.71 -10.22 -11.71
C ASN A 191 1.45 -10.11 -10.21
N ILE A 192 0.94 -8.97 -9.74
CA ILE A 192 0.67 -8.76 -8.31
C ILE A 192 -0.49 -9.64 -7.84
N GLY A 193 -1.48 -9.93 -8.71
CA GLY A 193 -2.59 -10.81 -8.39
C GLY A 193 -2.17 -12.23 -8.00
N ARG A 194 -0.99 -12.70 -8.46
CA ARG A 194 -0.43 -14.00 -8.06
C ARG A 194 0.07 -14.04 -6.62
N LEU A 195 0.20 -12.88 -5.96
CA LEU A 195 0.59 -12.77 -4.56
C LEU A 195 -0.59 -13.05 -3.62
N LEU A 196 -1.82 -12.94 -4.11
CA LEU A 196 -3.01 -13.28 -3.33
C LEU A 196 -3.13 -14.78 -3.16
N ARG A 197 -3.54 -15.19 -1.97
CA ARG A 197 -3.97 -16.55 -1.71
C ARG A 197 -5.11 -16.93 -2.66
N PRO A 198 -5.00 -18.08 -3.36
CA PRO A 198 -6.12 -18.61 -4.13
C PRO A 198 -7.32 -18.90 -3.22
N VAL A 199 -8.51 -18.44 -3.61
CA VAL A 199 -9.74 -18.85 -2.94
C VAL A 199 -10.00 -20.32 -3.28
N ALA A 200 -10.01 -21.19 -2.27
CA ALA A 200 -10.29 -22.60 -2.46
C ALA A 200 -11.72 -22.76 -3.03
N THR A 201 -11.83 -23.10 -4.32
CA THR A 201 -13.10 -23.46 -4.92
C THR A 201 -13.38 -24.92 -4.58
N SER A 202 -14.00 -25.20 -3.43
CA SER A 202 -14.49 -26.54 -3.12
C SER A 202 -15.73 -26.83 -3.98
N CYS A 203 -15.53 -27.42 -5.15
CA CYS A 203 -16.64 -28.01 -5.90
C CYS A 203 -16.91 -29.40 -5.28
N SER A 204 -17.77 -29.46 -4.26
CA SER A 204 -18.23 -30.75 -3.74
C SER A 204 -19.26 -31.34 -4.70
N SER A 205 -18.81 -32.24 -5.57
CA SER A 205 -19.69 -33.08 -6.40
C SER A 205 -20.26 -34.24 -5.56
N GLU A 206 -21.04 -33.92 -4.53
CA GLU A 206 -21.79 -34.92 -3.75
C GLU A 206 -23.25 -34.47 -3.61
N LEU A 207 -23.98 -34.54 -4.72
CA LEU A 207 -25.45 -34.57 -4.75
C LEU A 207 -25.92 -35.50 -5.88
N TRP A 208 -25.53 -36.78 -5.80
CA TRP A 208 -26.25 -37.89 -6.43
C TRP A 208 -26.00 -39.15 -5.60
N GLU A 209 -26.85 -39.39 -4.61
CA GLU A 209 -27.37 -40.73 -4.22
C GLU A 209 -28.54 -40.56 -3.25
#